data_AF-A0A3D2NM88-F1
#
_entry.id   AF-A0A3D2NM88-F1
#
_cell.length_a   1.000
_cell.length_b   1.000
_cell.length_c   1.000
_cell.angle_alpha   90.00
_cell.angle_beta   90.00
_cell.angle_gamma   90.00
#
_symmetry.space_group_name_H-M   'P 1'
#
loop_
_entity.id
_entity.type
_entity.pdbx_description
1 polymer ?
#
loop_
_entity_poly.entity_id
_entity_poly.type
_entity_poly.pdbx_seq_one_letter_code
_entity_poly.pdbx_strand_id
1 'polypeptide(L)'
;MFEGRFDQALTEHLGHIPLSRGGAWIEQLVVDVPPEWTASPDALPRDFLRAAVGAGAYLDLSCTTMFDLWSLDDLLPEIRGIRFDWETDSFTGFSALAAMDRLEYLWSGEVSEAIDLSHLQHLREAIIGGPGLLSVLRAPNLATLSLDVATLDPDFRIPRTLREFSFSTGTIEAAHLSEAVALERIMLSEIDGVDFGGLPPSHILQRAWVTAAKYVKGLEAIAAAPSMREIRLIRVSSIDSVDSLVDSLVEHAEITGCPDVDERVSRRLERRGWHVQPFRRRRSANVLTVESGGDGTFEVVFADWAVLSDR
;
A
#
# COMPACT_ATOMS: atom_id res chain seq x y z
N MET A 1 -11.20 17.89 10.74
CA MET A 1 -11.55 17.81 9.31
C MET A 1 -10.25 17.65 8.55
N PHE A 2 -9.71 16.43 8.55
CA PHE A 2 -8.48 16.04 7.87
C PHE A 2 -8.90 15.11 6.73
N GLU A 3 -9.52 15.67 5.71
CA GLU A 3 -9.91 14.98 4.48
C GLU A 3 -9.24 15.75 3.35
N GLY A 4 -8.51 15.07 2.47
CA GLY A 4 -7.99 15.66 1.23
C GLY A 4 -6.49 15.97 1.15
N ARG A 5 -5.64 15.47 2.05
CA ARG A 5 -4.17 15.45 1.83
C ARG A 5 -3.54 14.04 1.80
N PHE A 6 -4.30 13.02 2.21
CA PHE A 6 -3.90 11.62 2.10
C PHE A 6 -3.93 11.11 0.65
N ASP A 7 -4.85 11.64 -0.18
CA ASP A 7 -5.08 11.16 -1.56
C ASP A 7 -3.89 11.32 -2.51
N GLN A 8 -3.07 12.36 -2.34
CA GLN A 8 -2.03 12.66 -3.33
C GLN A 8 -0.74 11.87 -3.08
N ALA A 9 -0.38 11.63 -1.82
CA ALA A 9 0.85 10.91 -1.47
C ALA A 9 0.76 9.41 -1.79
N LEU A 10 -0.40 8.78 -1.55
CA LEU A 10 -0.64 7.39 -1.93
C LEU A 10 -0.68 7.25 -3.46
N THR A 11 -1.35 8.15 -4.18
CA THR A 11 -1.47 8.09 -5.65
C THR A 11 -0.13 8.35 -6.35
N GLU A 12 0.71 9.25 -5.83
CA GLU A 12 2.03 9.55 -6.40
C GLU A 12 3.08 8.44 -6.12
N HIS A 13 2.90 7.62 -5.07
CA HIS A 13 3.85 6.54 -4.73
C HIS A 13 3.36 5.13 -5.16
N LEU A 14 2.05 4.89 -5.23
CA LEU A 14 1.44 3.66 -5.77
C LEU A 14 1.32 3.71 -7.31
N GLY A 15 1.67 4.83 -7.93
CA GLY A 15 1.45 5.14 -9.35
C GLY A 15 2.03 4.16 -10.38
N HIS A 16 2.79 3.15 -9.98
CA HIS A 16 3.25 2.09 -10.88
C HIS A 16 3.38 0.74 -10.18
N ILE A 17 2.30 0.20 -9.62
CA ILE A 17 2.11 -1.26 -9.72
C ILE A 17 1.63 -1.48 -11.15
N PRO A 18 2.44 -2.01 -12.08
CA PRO A 18 1.93 -2.35 -13.39
C PRO A 18 0.88 -3.44 -13.17
N LEU A 19 -0.39 -3.09 -13.38
CA LEU A 19 -1.48 -4.04 -13.63
C LEU A 19 -1.00 -4.96 -14.76
N SER A 20 -0.39 -6.06 -14.37
CA SER A 20 0.43 -6.84 -15.27
C SER A 20 -0.51 -7.65 -16.15
N ARG A 21 -0.78 -7.10 -17.34
CA ARG A 21 -1.30 -7.79 -18.54
C ARG A 21 -2.52 -8.69 -18.31
N GLY A 22 -3.71 -8.16 -18.63
CA GLY A 22 -4.76 -9.00 -19.23
C GLY A 22 -6.18 -8.75 -18.76
N GLY A 23 -6.73 -7.58 -19.06
CA GLY A 23 -8.17 -7.30 -18.97
C GLY A 23 -8.42 -5.80 -19.15
N ALA A 24 -9.41 -5.42 -19.95
CA ALA A 24 -9.91 -4.05 -19.91
C ALA A 24 -10.73 -3.90 -18.63
N TRP A 25 -10.34 -2.98 -17.75
CA TRP A 25 -11.21 -2.55 -16.66
C TRP A 25 -12.39 -1.82 -17.29
N ILE A 26 -13.61 -2.15 -16.89
CA ILE A 26 -14.75 -1.29 -17.19
C ILE A 26 -14.59 -0.11 -16.22
N GLU A 27 -13.90 0.94 -16.67
CA GLU A 27 -13.47 2.09 -15.83
C GLU A 27 -14.62 2.93 -15.27
N GLN A 28 -15.88 2.61 -15.56
CA GLN A 28 -17.04 3.24 -14.94
C GLN A 28 -18.24 2.29 -15.04
N LEU A 29 -18.56 1.65 -13.92
CA LEU A 29 -19.93 1.27 -13.62
C LEU A 29 -20.49 2.34 -12.65
N VAL A 30 -20.57 3.59 -13.11
CA VAL A 30 -21.26 4.64 -12.34
C VAL A 30 -22.73 4.26 -12.37
N VAL A 31 -23.25 3.74 -11.26
CA VAL A 31 -24.69 3.67 -11.04
C VAL A 31 -25.15 5.09 -10.67
N ASP A 32 -25.09 6.00 -11.64
CA ASP A 32 -25.73 7.32 -11.55
C ASP A 32 -27.23 7.05 -11.66
N VAL A 33 -27.90 6.86 -10.52
CA VAL A 33 -29.36 6.94 -10.48
C VAL A 33 -29.71 8.44 -10.49
N PRO A 34 -30.31 8.98 -11.57
CA PRO A 34 -30.69 10.39 -11.59
C PRO A 34 -31.68 10.66 -10.46
N PRO A 35 -31.61 11.83 -9.77
CA PRO A 35 -32.47 12.15 -8.63
C PRO A 35 -33.98 12.24 -8.95
N GLU A 36 -34.35 12.06 -10.21
CA GLU A 36 -35.71 12.15 -10.73
C GLU A 36 -36.34 10.76 -10.99
N TRP A 37 -35.59 9.67 -10.72
CA TRP A 37 -36.05 8.30 -10.86
C TRP A 37 -36.48 7.73 -9.50
N THR A 38 -37.75 7.91 -9.14
CA THR A 38 -38.45 7.18 -8.08
C THR A 38 -38.88 5.79 -8.53
N ALA A 39 -38.01 5.07 -9.24
CA ALA A 39 -38.24 3.69 -9.67
C ALA A 39 -37.18 2.77 -9.05
N SER A 40 -37.64 1.61 -8.58
CA SER A 40 -36.90 0.48 -8.01
C SER A 40 -35.44 0.32 -8.54
N PRO A 41 -34.45 -0.06 -7.69
CA PRO A 41 -33.04 -0.28 -8.04
C PRO A 41 -32.80 -1.50 -8.95
N ASP A 42 -33.68 -1.75 -9.91
CA ASP A 42 -33.58 -2.84 -10.87
C ASP A 42 -32.71 -2.41 -12.06
N ALA A 43 -31.43 -2.75 -11.90
CA ALA A 43 -30.57 -3.34 -12.91
C ALA A 43 -29.95 -2.41 -13.97
N LEU A 44 -28.63 -2.21 -13.83
CA LEU A 44 -27.76 -2.50 -14.98
C LEU A 44 -28.21 -3.82 -15.59
N PRO A 45 -28.47 -3.91 -16.91
CA PRO A 45 -29.01 -5.13 -17.49
C PRO A 45 -28.12 -6.30 -17.05
N ARG A 46 -28.65 -7.23 -16.25
CA ARG A 46 -27.86 -8.39 -15.76
C ARG A 46 -27.23 -9.14 -16.93
N ASP A 47 -27.87 -9.11 -18.09
CA ASP A 47 -27.35 -9.66 -19.34
C ASP A 47 -26.09 -8.94 -19.84
N PHE A 48 -25.98 -7.62 -19.65
CA PHE A 48 -24.78 -6.85 -19.94
C PHE A 48 -23.65 -7.23 -18.98
N LEU A 49 -23.90 -7.26 -17.66
CA LEU A 49 -22.91 -7.68 -16.67
C LEU A 49 -22.45 -9.12 -16.91
N ARG A 50 -23.39 -10.03 -17.21
CA ARG A 50 -23.10 -11.41 -17.60
C ARG A 50 -22.24 -11.48 -18.85
N ALA A 51 -22.57 -10.70 -19.88
CA ALA A 51 -21.78 -10.66 -21.11
C ALA A 51 -20.38 -10.09 -20.88
N ALA A 52 -20.24 -9.05 -20.05
CA ALA A 52 -18.97 -8.43 -19.71
C ALA A 52 -18.08 -9.38 -18.89
N VAL A 53 -18.60 -9.94 -17.79
CA VAL A 53 -17.89 -10.92 -16.96
C VAL A 53 -17.54 -12.17 -17.77
N GLY A 54 -18.48 -12.67 -18.58
CA GLY A 54 -18.25 -13.80 -19.49
C GLY A 54 -17.19 -13.50 -20.57
N ALA A 55 -17.00 -12.24 -20.95
CA ALA A 55 -15.91 -11.80 -21.82
C ALA A 55 -14.59 -11.55 -21.05
N GLY A 56 -14.57 -11.74 -19.73
CA GLY A 56 -13.41 -11.58 -18.87
C GLY A 56 -13.15 -10.16 -18.37
N ALA A 57 -14.17 -9.29 -18.39
CA ALA A 57 -14.07 -7.95 -17.82
C ALA A 57 -13.92 -7.98 -16.29
N TYR A 58 -13.17 -7.03 -15.75
CA TYR A 58 -13.11 -6.78 -14.31
C TYR A 58 -14.20 -5.79 -13.90
N LEU A 59 -14.68 -5.95 -12.67
CA LEU A 59 -15.70 -5.10 -12.08
C LEU A 59 -15.04 -3.99 -11.27
N ASP A 60 -15.46 -2.76 -11.54
CA ASP A 60 -15.12 -1.59 -10.76
C ASP A 60 -16.43 -1.02 -10.20
N LEU A 61 -16.60 -1.13 -8.89
CA LEU A 61 -17.84 -0.84 -8.21
C LEU A 61 -17.71 0.49 -7.47
N SER A 62 -18.48 1.47 -7.92
CA SER A 62 -18.72 2.70 -7.18
C SER A 62 -20.20 2.88 -6.95
N CYS A 63 -20.60 3.03 -5.70
CA CYS A 63 -22.00 2.95 -5.29
C CYS A 63 -22.36 4.15 -4.41
N THR A 64 -23.35 4.93 -4.86
CA THR A 64 -23.96 6.02 -4.08
C THR A 64 -25.09 5.54 -3.17
N THR A 65 -25.46 4.26 -3.26
CA THR A 65 -26.49 3.59 -2.47
C THR A 65 -26.02 2.20 -2.07
N MET A 66 -26.65 1.61 -1.05
CA MET A 66 -26.30 0.28 -0.56
C MET A 66 -26.38 -0.78 -1.67
N PHE A 67 -25.27 -1.49 -1.91
CA PHE A 67 -25.16 -2.61 -2.85
C PHE A 67 -24.82 -3.90 -2.11
N ASP A 68 -25.62 -4.94 -2.30
CA ASP A 68 -25.34 -6.28 -1.78
C ASP A 68 -24.59 -7.10 -2.84
N LEU A 69 -23.38 -7.54 -2.53
CA LEU A 69 -22.58 -8.37 -3.44
C LEU A 69 -23.26 -9.71 -3.77
N TRP A 70 -24.12 -10.24 -2.90
CA TRP A 70 -24.91 -11.43 -3.21
C TRP A 70 -25.92 -11.21 -4.33
N SER A 71 -26.20 -9.96 -4.73
CA SER A 71 -27.03 -9.66 -5.90
C SER A 71 -26.39 -10.10 -7.24
N LEU A 72 -25.09 -10.44 -7.23
CA LEU A 72 -24.32 -10.98 -8.34
C LEU A 72 -24.23 -12.53 -8.33
N ASP A 73 -25.06 -13.21 -7.53
CA ASP A 73 -25.03 -14.65 -7.23
C ASP A 73 -24.55 -15.57 -8.35
N ASP A 74 -25.15 -15.50 -9.54
CA ASP A 74 -24.83 -16.38 -10.66
C ASP A 74 -23.58 -15.97 -11.46
N LEU A 75 -23.08 -14.76 -11.23
CA LEU A 75 -21.85 -14.22 -11.83
C LEU A 75 -20.62 -14.43 -10.93
N LEU A 76 -20.79 -14.57 -9.60
CA LEU A 76 -19.68 -14.66 -8.64
C LEU A 76 -18.57 -15.62 -9.09
N PRO A 77 -18.86 -16.87 -9.54
CA PRO A 77 -17.81 -17.82 -9.91
C PRO A 77 -16.99 -17.42 -11.14
N GLU A 78 -17.49 -16.50 -11.96
CA GLU A 78 -16.88 -16.05 -13.20
C GLU A 78 -16.10 -14.73 -13.03
N ILE A 79 -16.27 -14.02 -11.91
CA ILE A 79 -15.57 -12.76 -11.62
C ILE A 79 -14.09 -13.02 -11.44
N ARG A 80 -13.27 -12.35 -12.27
CA ARG A 80 -11.80 -12.43 -12.22
C ARG A 80 -11.13 -11.25 -11.54
N GLY A 81 -11.83 -10.13 -11.40
CA GLY A 81 -11.28 -8.93 -10.77
C GLY A 81 -12.40 -8.06 -10.24
N ILE A 82 -12.22 -7.58 -9.01
CA ILE A 82 -13.16 -6.66 -8.36
C ILE A 82 -12.39 -5.53 -7.68
N ARG A 83 -12.86 -4.31 -7.90
CA ARG A 83 -12.42 -3.11 -7.19
C ARG A 83 -13.64 -2.44 -6.58
N PHE A 84 -13.51 -2.05 -5.32
CA PHE A 84 -14.45 -1.16 -4.63
C PHE A 84 -13.85 0.25 -4.62
N ASP A 85 -14.70 1.27 -4.72
CA ASP A 85 -14.31 2.60 -4.29
C ASP A 85 -14.01 2.61 -2.78
N TRP A 86 -13.35 3.66 -2.31
CA TRP A 86 -12.80 3.71 -0.95
C TRP A 86 -13.88 3.73 0.16
N GLU A 87 -15.14 4.00 -0.20
CA GLU A 87 -16.28 4.05 0.72
C GLU A 87 -16.98 2.69 0.79
N THR A 88 -16.40 1.75 1.55
CA THR A 88 -16.96 0.40 1.74
C THR A 88 -18.31 0.37 2.47
N ASP A 89 -18.71 1.47 3.11
CA ASP A 89 -19.99 1.61 3.83
C ASP A 89 -21.21 1.42 2.91
N SER A 90 -21.06 1.68 1.61
CA SER A 90 -22.09 1.45 0.60
C SER A 90 -22.23 -0.01 0.18
N PHE A 91 -21.45 -0.94 0.74
CA PHE A 91 -21.45 -2.35 0.34
C PHE A 91 -21.82 -3.28 1.49
N THR A 92 -22.56 -4.33 1.15
CA THR A 92 -22.92 -5.43 2.06
C THR A 92 -22.67 -6.77 1.38
N GLY A 93 -22.71 -7.85 2.17
CA GLY A 93 -22.54 -9.19 1.63
C GLY A 93 -21.11 -9.51 1.19
N PHE A 94 -20.09 -8.91 1.82
CA PHE A 94 -18.68 -9.17 1.52
C PHE A 94 -18.28 -10.66 1.58
N SER A 95 -19.03 -11.48 2.32
CA SER A 95 -18.92 -12.95 2.28
C SER A 95 -19.08 -13.56 0.88
N ALA A 96 -19.72 -12.87 -0.07
CA ALA A 96 -19.81 -13.28 -1.48
C ALA A 96 -18.44 -13.36 -2.18
N LEU A 97 -17.42 -12.62 -1.70
CA LEU A 97 -16.04 -12.71 -2.20
C LEU A 97 -15.51 -14.15 -2.13
N ALA A 98 -15.93 -14.92 -1.12
CA ALA A 98 -15.52 -16.32 -0.96
C ALA A 98 -16.09 -17.25 -2.07
N ALA A 99 -17.13 -16.83 -2.79
CA ALA A 99 -17.71 -17.58 -3.90
C ALA A 99 -17.09 -17.23 -5.27
N MET A 100 -16.13 -16.29 -5.32
CA MET A 100 -15.47 -15.87 -6.54
C MET A 100 -14.26 -16.76 -6.86
N ASP A 101 -14.52 -18.02 -7.23
CA ASP A 101 -13.48 -19.05 -7.40
C ASP A 101 -12.38 -18.67 -8.42
N ARG A 102 -12.68 -17.80 -9.38
CA ARG A 102 -11.75 -17.31 -10.41
C ARG A 102 -11.13 -15.95 -10.12
N LEU A 103 -11.32 -15.40 -8.92
CA LEU A 103 -10.81 -14.08 -8.56
C LEU A 103 -9.29 -14.05 -8.65
N GLU A 104 -8.77 -13.15 -9.48
CA GLU A 104 -7.33 -12.90 -9.69
C GLU A 104 -6.88 -11.59 -9.03
N TYR A 105 -7.76 -10.59 -9.00
CA TYR A 105 -7.50 -9.23 -8.50
C TYR A 105 -8.58 -8.79 -7.51
N LEU A 106 -8.17 -8.36 -6.32
CA LEU A 106 -9.06 -7.80 -5.30
C LEU A 106 -8.54 -6.43 -4.86
N TRP A 107 -9.35 -5.40 -4.97
CA TRP A 107 -9.10 -4.12 -4.32
C TRP A 107 -10.32 -3.76 -3.48
N SER A 108 -10.13 -3.72 -2.16
CA SER A 108 -11.14 -3.31 -1.19
C SER A 108 -10.62 -2.21 -0.28
N GLY A 109 -11.51 -1.26 0.07
CA GLY A 109 -11.32 -0.39 1.24
C GLY A 109 -11.49 -1.15 2.55
N GLU A 110 -11.83 -0.46 3.64
CA GLU A 110 -11.92 -1.05 4.97
C GLU A 110 -13.05 -2.07 5.09
N VAL A 111 -12.71 -3.35 5.29
CA VAL A 111 -13.67 -4.40 5.60
C VAL A 111 -13.38 -4.94 6.99
N SER A 112 -14.37 -4.82 7.88
CA SER A 112 -14.28 -5.26 9.28
C SER A 112 -14.74 -6.70 9.49
N GLU A 113 -15.63 -7.21 8.64
CA GLU A 113 -16.10 -8.59 8.69
C GLU A 113 -14.98 -9.56 8.29
N ALA A 114 -14.68 -10.52 9.17
CA ALA A 114 -13.70 -11.55 8.88
C ALA A 114 -14.24 -12.54 7.84
N ILE A 115 -13.62 -12.55 6.67
CA ILE A 115 -14.00 -13.42 5.55
C ILE A 115 -12.81 -14.28 5.19
N ASP A 116 -13.02 -15.60 5.05
CA ASP A 116 -11.97 -16.52 4.65
C ASP A 116 -11.86 -16.59 3.12
N LEU A 117 -10.75 -16.07 2.61
CA LEU A 117 -10.37 -16.05 1.20
C LEU A 117 -9.13 -16.91 0.94
N SER A 118 -8.71 -17.72 1.92
CA SER A 118 -7.50 -18.54 1.82
C SER A 118 -7.57 -19.63 0.76
N HIS A 119 -8.78 -20.03 0.33
CA HIS A 119 -9.00 -21.05 -0.69
C HIS A 119 -8.86 -20.53 -2.13
N LEU A 120 -8.84 -19.21 -2.35
CA LEU A 120 -8.84 -18.61 -3.69
C LEU A 120 -7.56 -18.92 -4.46
N GLN A 121 -7.60 -19.98 -5.29
CA GLN A 121 -6.44 -20.48 -6.02
C GLN A 121 -5.94 -19.52 -7.10
N HIS A 122 -6.82 -18.66 -7.62
CA HIS A 122 -6.50 -17.77 -8.73
C HIS A 122 -6.02 -16.39 -8.28
N LEU A 123 -6.15 -16.06 -6.99
CA LEU A 123 -5.82 -14.74 -6.46
C LEU A 123 -4.32 -14.47 -6.57
N ARG A 124 -3.96 -13.39 -7.28
CA ARG A 124 -2.58 -12.99 -7.55
C ARG A 124 -2.23 -11.66 -6.93
N GLU A 125 -3.20 -10.76 -6.88
CA GLU A 125 -3.04 -9.39 -6.39
C GLU A 125 -4.18 -9.02 -5.45
N ALA A 126 -3.82 -8.46 -4.29
CA ALA A 126 -4.78 -7.97 -3.32
C ALA A 126 -4.33 -6.60 -2.78
N ILE A 127 -5.25 -5.64 -2.79
CA ILE A 127 -5.14 -4.36 -2.09
C ILE A 127 -6.29 -4.37 -1.08
N ILE A 128 -5.97 -4.42 0.21
CA ILE A 128 -6.99 -4.54 1.25
C ILE A 128 -6.84 -3.46 2.31
N GLY A 129 -7.96 -2.80 2.59
CA GLY A 129 -8.15 -1.98 3.78
C GLY A 129 -8.76 -2.80 4.92
N GLY A 130 -8.27 -2.60 6.13
CA GLY A 130 -8.82 -3.24 7.33
C GLY A 130 -8.50 -4.74 7.51
N PRO A 131 -8.82 -5.30 8.69
CA PRO A 131 -8.39 -6.63 9.09
C PRO A 131 -9.28 -7.78 8.54
N GLY A 132 -10.49 -7.49 8.05
CA GLY A 132 -11.48 -8.51 7.69
C GLY A 132 -11.06 -9.44 6.55
N LEU A 133 -10.16 -8.97 5.68
CA LEU A 133 -9.70 -9.71 4.50
C LEU A 133 -8.27 -10.27 4.65
N LEU A 134 -7.67 -10.24 5.85
CA LEU A 134 -6.28 -10.71 6.05
C LEU A 134 -6.07 -12.20 5.71
N SER A 135 -7.14 -13.00 5.61
CA SER A 135 -7.07 -14.39 5.16
C SER A 135 -6.48 -14.54 3.74
N VAL A 136 -6.50 -13.49 2.90
CA VAL A 136 -5.88 -13.48 1.56
C VAL A 136 -4.40 -13.79 1.59
N LEU A 137 -3.70 -13.53 2.70
CA LEU A 137 -2.30 -13.89 2.91
C LEU A 137 -2.03 -15.38 2.74
N ARG A 138 -3.04 -16.21 2.96
CA ARG A 138 -2.95 -17.67 2.82
C ARG A 138 -3.34 -18.15 1.43
N ALA A 139 -3.71 -17.26 0.51
CA ALA A 139 -4.05 -17.62 -0.86
C ALA A 139 -2.79 -18.17 -1.58
N PRO A 140 -2.84 -19.38 -2.18
CA PRO A 140 -1.63 -20.08 -2.61
C PRO A 140 -0.78 -19.39 -3.68
N ASN A 141 -1.39 -18.53 -4.49
CA ASN A 141 -0.74 -17.90 -5.64
C ASN A 141 -0.64 -16.37 -5.52
N LEU A 142 -0.88 -15.82 -4.32
CA LEU A 142 -0.75 -14.39 -4.07
C LEU A 142 0.71 -13.97 -4.28
N ALA A 143 0.90 -13.01 -5.18
CA ALA A 143 2.20 -12.49 -5.57
C ALA A 143 2.37 -11.02 -5.20
N THR A 144 1.29 -10.24 -5.20
CA THR A 144 1.29 -8.81 -4.89
C THR A 144 0.28 -8.53 -3.79
N LEU A 145 0.70 -7.80 -2.76
CA LEU A 145 -0.16 -7.40 -1.66
C LEU A 145 0.11 -5.96 -1.25
N SER A 146 -0.95 -5.16 -1.14
CA SER A 146 -0.94 -3.89 -0.44
C SER A 146 -1.88 -3.96 0.74
N LEU A 147 -1.36 -3.64 1.92
CA LEU A 147 -2.12 -3.59 3.17
C LEU A 147 -2.25 -2.14 3.62
N ASP A 148 -3.47 -1.72 3.91
CA ASP A 148 -3.77 -0.50 4.64
C ASP A 148 -4.52 -0.87 5.92
N VAL A 149 -3.75 -1.25 6.95
CA VAL A 149 -4.26 -1.65 8.26
C VAL A 149 -3.48 -0.95 9.35
N ALA A 150 -4.17 -0.40 10.35
CA ALA A 150 -3.53 0.35 11.43
C ALA A 150 -2.49 -0.47 12.22
N THR A 151 -2.71 -1.78 12.35
CA THR A 151 -1.85 -2.67 13.12
C THR A 151 -1.82 -4.06 12.48
N LEU A 152 -0.62 -4.64 12.37
CA LEU A 152 -0.45 -6.05 12.02
C LEU A 152 -0.51 -6.92 13.28
N ASP A 153 -1.07 -8.11 13.13
CA ASP A 153 -1.01 -9.16 14.16
C ASP A 153 0.46 -9.53 14.43
N PRO A 154 0.92 -9.71 15.68
CA PRO A 154 2.26 -10.19 15.99
C PRO A 154 2.63 -11.53 15.30
N ASP A 155 1.64 -12.36 14.99
CA ASP A 155 1.80 -13.63 14.27
C ASP A 155 1.74 -13.47 12.75
N PHE A 156 1.55 -12.25 12.23
CA PHE A 156 1.59 -11.96 10.80
C PHE A 156 2.95 -12.33 10.20
N ARG A 157 2.94 -13.05 9.09
CA ARG A 157 4.15 -13.38 8.32
C ARG A 157 3.89 -13.07 6.86
N ILE A 158 4.85 -12.40 6.23
CA ILE A 158 4.84 -12.21 4.78
C ILE A 158 4.97 -13.58 4.11
N PRO A 159 4.02 -14.00 3.27
CA PRO A 159 4.03 -15.33 2.67
C PRO A 159 5.26 -15.58 1.79
N ARG A 160 5.71 -16.83 1.75
CA ARG A 160 6.87 -17.27 0.94
C ARG A 160 6.70 -17.07 -0.56
N THR A 161 5.46 -16.95 -1.04
CA THR A 161 5.11 -16.76 -2.45
C THR A 161 5.06 -15.29 -2.86
N LEU A 162 4.98 -14.38 -1.87
CA LEU A 162 4.78 -12.96 -2.11
C LEU A 162 6.04 -12.33 -2.71
N ARG A 163 5.87 -11.62 -3.82
CA ARG A 163 6.94 -10.94 -4.55
C ARG A 163 6.93 -9.45 -4.29
N GLU A 164 5.76 -8.85 -4.16
CA GLU A 164 5.61 -7.42 -3.94
C GLU A 164 4.73 -7.17 -2.71
N PHE A 165 5.25 -6.36 -1.79
CA PHE A 165 4.56 -6.00 -0.55
C PHE A 165 4.54 -4.49 -0.37
N SER A 166 3.35 -3.94 -0.13
CA SER A 166 3.12 -2.55 0.24
C SER A 166 2.40 -2.47 1.58
N PHE A 167 2.81 -1.55 2.43
CA PHE A 167 2.18 -1.35 3.73
C PHE A 167 2.21 0.11 4.17
N SER A 168 1.06 0.60 4.60
CA SER A 168 0.88 1.91 5.22
C SER A 168 0.56 1.76 6.71
N THR A 169 1.19 2.62 7.53
CA THR A 169 0.98 2.72 9.00
C THR A 169 1.48 1.52 9.82
N GLY A 170 1.86 1.71 11.09
CA GLY A 170 2.30 0.61 11.97
C GLY A 170 3.77 0.18 11.80
N THR A 171 4.14 -1.01 12.32
CA THR A 171 5.54 -1.49 12.36
C THR A 171 5.71 -2.83 11.63
N ILE A 172 6.79 -2.95 10.85
CA ILE A 172 7.26 -4.23 10.30
C ILE A 172 8.41 -4.77 11.15
N GLU A 173 8.10 -5.69 12.06
CA GLU A 173 9.11 -6.37 12.86
C GLU A 173 9.87 -7.44 12.07
N ALA A 174 11.06 -7.80 12.56
CA ALA A 174 11.88 -8.85 11.95
C ALA A 174 11.11 -10.18 11.77
N ALA A 175 10.25 -10.53 12.73
CA ALA A 175 9.43 -11.73 12.65
C ALA A 175 8.53 -11.74 11.40
N HIS A 176 7.97 -10.59 11.00
CA HIS A 176 7.08 -10.47 9.84
C HIS A 176 7.78 -10.82 8.51
N LEU A 177 9.09 -10.58 8.42
CA LEU A 177 9.90 -10.80 7.21
C LEU A 177 10.58 -12.18 7.16
N SER A 178 10.50 -12.97 8.23
CA SER A 178 11.24 -14.23 8.40
C SER A 178 10.98 -15.29 7.32
N GLU A 179 9.84 -15.22 6.64
CA GLU A 179 9.44 -16.15 5.58
C GLU A 179 9.51 -15.55 4.16
N ALA A 180 9.93 -14.30 4.01
CA ALA A 180 9.86 -13.53 2.77
C ALA A 180 10.97 -13.90 1.76
N VAL A 181 11.08 -15.18 1.40
CA VAL A 181 12.13 -15.72 0.52
C VAL A 181 12.00 -15.29 -0.94
N ALA A 182 10.77 -15.07 -1.43
CA ALA A 182 10.49 -14.68 -2.81
C ALA A 182 10.26 -13.17 -2.98
N LEU A 183 10.39 -12.38 -1.91
CA LEU A 183 10.08 -10.95 -1.94
C LEU A 183 11.12 -10.20 -2.79
N GLU A 184 10.65 -9.59 -3.87
CA GLU A 184 11.44 -8.82 -4.83
C GLU A 184 11.33 -7.31 -4.57
N ARG A 185 10.17 -6.83 -4.11
CA ARG A 185 9.89 -5.41 -3.84
C ARG A 185 9.15 -5.21 -2.52
N ILE A 186 9.61 -4.24 -1.75
CA ILE A 186 8.91 -3.74 -0.57
C ILE A 186 8.76 -2.22 -0.63
N MET A 187 7.55 -1.74 -0.36
CA MET A 187 7.16 -0.33 -0.37
C MET A 187 6.46 0.01 0.94
N LEU A 188 7.07 0.87 1.75
CA LEU A 188 6.57 1.21 3.07
C LEU A 188 6.39 2.72 3.16
N SER A 189 5.22 3.16 3.57
CA SER A 189 4.90 4.59 3.68
C SER A 189 4.24 4.89 5.01
N GLU A 190 4.69 5.94 5.68
CA GLU A 190 4.07 6.43 6.93
C GLU A 190 4.03 5.38 8.05
N ILE A 191 5.01 4.46 8.05
CA ILE A 191 5.16 3.42 9.07
C ILE A 191 5.94 3.96 10.27
N ASP A 192 5.73 3.39 11.46
CA ASP A 192 6.58 3.64 12.62
C ASP A 192 8.01 3.14 12.36
N GLY A 193 8.17 1.94 11.79
CA GLY A 193 9.49 1.47 11.38
C GLY A 193 9.51 0.06 10.83
N VAL A 194 10.70 -0.33 10.34
CA VAL A 194 10.94 -1.63 9.72
C VAL A 194 12.27 -2.21 10.19
N ASP A 195 12.31 -3.52 10.43
CA ASP A 195 13.52 -4.28 10.71
C ASP A 195 13.79 -5.34 9.64
N PHE A 196 14.64 -4.97 8.67
CA PHE A 196 15.08 -5.86 7.60
C PHE A 196 16.00 -6.98 8.07
N GLY A 197 16.48 -6.96 9.32
CA GLY A 197 17.27 -8.04 9.90
C GLY A 197 16.51 -9.36 10.01
N GLY A 198 15.19 -9.32 9.87
CA GLY A 198 14.33 -10.49 9.75
C GLY A 198 14.36 -11.21 8.41
N LEU A 199 14.93 -10.60 7.36
CA LEU A 199 14.95 -11.23 6.04
C LEU A 199 15.80 -12.52 6.06
N PRO A 200 15.33 -13.59 5.38
CA PRO A 200 16.09 -14.83 5.31
C PRO A 200 17.39 -14.61 4.53
N PRO A 201 18.51 -15.29 4.86
CA PRO A 201 19.80 -15.11 4.16
C PRO A 201 19.76 -15.34 2.65
N SER A 202 18.77 -16.11 2.17
CA SER A 202 18.53 -16.41 0.76
C SER A 202 17.52 -15.47 0.08
N HIS A 203 17.17 -14.34 0.70
CA HIS A 203 16.22 -13.40 0.14
C HIS A 203 16.67 -12.87 -1.23
N ILE A 204 15.71 -12.54 -2.08
CA ILE A 204 15.95 -12.04 -3.45
C ILE A 204 15.52 -10.59 -3.62
N LEU A 205 15.45 -9.83 -2.52
CA LEU A 205 14.96 -8.45 -2.52
C LEU A 205 15.78 -7.60 -3.50
N GLN A 206 15.07 -6.88 -4.37
CA GLN A 206 15.65 -6.05 -5.41
C GLN A 206 15.40 -4.57 -5.16
N ARG A 207 14.26 -4.23 -4.55
CA ARG A 207 13.85 -2.85 -4.29
C ARG A 207 13.29 -2.70 -2.88
N ALA A 208 13.82 -1.74 -2.14
CA ALA A 208 13.31 -1.34 -0.83
C ALA A 208 13.04 0.16 -0.82
N TRP A 209 11.77 0.55 -0.74
CA TRP A 209 11.34 1.93 -0.67
C TRP A 209 10.68 2.20 0.68
N VAL A 210 11.23 3.13 1.44
CA VAL A 210 10.73 3.52 2.75
C VAL A 210 10.58 5.04 2.78
N THR A 211 9.34 5.48 2.94
CA THR A 211 8.97 6.90 3.00
C THR A 211 8.31 7.21 4.34
N ALA A 212 8.73 8.30 4.97
CA ALA A 212 8.16 8.83 6.22
C ALA A 212 8.12 7.78 7.35
N ALA A 213 9.27 7.19 7.69
CA ALA A 213 9.40 6.22 8.78
C ALA A 213 10.16 6.77 10.00
N LYS A 214 9.83 6.35 11.23
CA LYS A 214 10.63 6.76 12.40
C LYS A 214 11.96 6.02 12.43
N TYR A 215 12.00 4.74 12.06
CA TYR A 215 13.26 4.01 12.00
C TYR A 215 13.33 2.94 10.89
N VAL A 216 14.56 2.69 10.43
CA VAL A 216 14.92 1.57 9.57
C VAL A 216 16.08 0.81 10.22
N LYS A 217 15.90 -0.50 10.41
CA LYS A 217 16.91 -1.43 10.91
C LYS A 217 17.25 -2.51 9.89
N GLY A 218 18.41 -3.14 10.07
CA GLY A 218 18.89 -4.22 9.22
C GLY A 218 19.29 -3.75 7.82
N LEU A 219 19.65 -2.47 7.67
CA LEU A 219 20.01 -1.90 6.37
C LEU A 219 21.20 -2.64 5.72
N GLU A 220 22.13 -3.11 6.54
CA GLU A 220 23.27 -3.92 6.12
C GLU A 220 22.86 -5.24 5.43
N ALA A 221 21.77 -5.88 5.88
CA ALA A 221 21.29 -7.13 5.30
C ALA A 221 20.83 -6.92 3.86
N ILE A 222 20.08 -5.84 3.61
CA ILE A 222 19.59 -5.52 2.27
C ILE A 222 20.68 -4.90 1.38
N ALA A 223 21.58 -4.10 1.94
CA ALA A 223 22.67 -3.47 1.19
C ALA A 223 23.72 -4.49 0.70
N ALA A 224 23.91 -5.58 1.43
CA ALA A 224 24.84 -6.65 1.06
C ALA A 224 24.25 -7.67 0.06
N ALA A 225 22.94 -7.63 -0.19
CA ALA A 225 22.26 -8.62 -1.01
C ALA A 225 22.64 -8.48 -2.50
N PRO A 226 23.09 -9.56 -3.18
CA PRO A 226 23.49 -9.50 -4.58
C PRO A 226 22.36 -9.12 -5.55
N SER A 227 21.10 -9.38 -5.17
CA SER A 227 19.91 -9.04 -5.93
C SER A 227 19.53 -7.57 -5.82
N MET A 228 20.05 -6.84 -4.81
CA MET A 228 19.59 -5.48 -4.51
C MET A 228 19.97 -4.51 -5.62
N ARG A 229 18.96 -3.84 -6.17
CA ARG A 229 19.10 -2.86 -7.25
C ARG A 229 18.82 -1.45 -6.77
N GLU A 230 17.86 -1.29 -5.87
CA GLU A 230 17.34 0.01 -5.51
C GLU A 230 16.99 0.14 -4.03
N ILE A 231 17.51 1.20 -3.41
CA ILE A 231 17.14 1.61 -2.04
C ILE A 231 16.67 3.06 -2.07
N ARG A 232 15.44 3.31 -1.61
CA ARG A 232 14.91 4.67 -1.42
C ARG A 232 14.56 4.88 0.03
N LEU A 233 15.20 5.85 0.67
CA LEU A 233 14.96 6.25 2.06
C LEU A 233 14.59 7.74 2.07
N ILE A 234 13.31 8.02 2.25
CA ILE A 234 12.78 9.39 2.20
C ILE A 234 12.18 9.73 3.55
N ARG A 235 12.68 10.78 4.20
CA ARG A 235 12.22 11.26 5.51
C ARG A 235 12.19 10.15 6.57
N VAL A 236 13.31 9.42 6.68
CA VAL A 236 13.51 8.43 7.74
C VAL A 236 14.24 9.08 8.92
N SER A 237 13.65 9.04 10.12
CA SER A 237 14.21 9.75 11.28
C SER A 237 15.44 9.09 11.87
N SER A 238 15.52 7.75 11.84
CA SER A 238 16.69 7.00 12.27
C SER A 238 17.00 5.82 11.36
N ILE A 239 18.27 5.62 11.02
CA ILE A 239 18.74 4.56 10.13
C ILE A 239 19.95 3.88 10.79
N ASP A 240 19.89 2.56 10.95
CA ASP A 240 21.06 1.81 11.41
C ASP A 240 22.09 1.60 10.29
N SER A 241 23.35 1.38 10.68
CA SER A 241 24.43 0.97 9.79
C SER A 241 24.51 1.75 8.46
N VAL A 242 24.29 3.08 8.46
CA VAL A 242 24.30 3.90 7.22
C VAL A 242 25.59 3.72 6.42
N ASP A 243 26.72 3.50 7.09
CA ASP A 243 28.01 3.23 6.45
C ASP A 243 27.99 1.97 5.54
N SER A 244 27.11 1.00 5.81
CA SER A 244 26.96 -0.21 4.98
C SER A 244 26.53 0.11 3.55
N LEU A 245 25.80 1.22 3.35
CA LEU A 245 25.43 1.69 2.02
C LEU A 245 26.64 2.09 1.19
N VAL A 246 27.69 2.59 1.85
CA VAL A 246 28.83 3.16 1.14
C VAL A 246 29.66 2.10 0.42
N ASP A 247 29.71 0.90 0.97
CA ASP A 247 30.45 -0.23 0.41
C ASP A 247 29.53 -1.19 -0.37
N SER A 248 28.23 -0.89 -0.45
CA SER A 248 27.23 -1.71 -1.14
C SER A 248 27.43 -1.78 -2.66
N LEU A 249 26.81 -2.77 -3.30
CA LEU A 249 26.78 -2.92 -4.77
C LEU A 249 25.48 -2.39 -5.40
N VAL A 250 24.67 -1.66 -4.63
CA VAL A 250 23.35 -1.18 -5.08
C VAL A 250 23.51 -0.20 -6.24
N GLU A 251 22.74 -0.42 -7.30
CA GLU A 251 22.83 0.33 -8.56
C GLU A 251 22.24 1.74 -8.42
N HIS A 252 21.08 1.85 -7.78
CA HIS A 252 20.37 3.10 -7.57
C HIS A 252 20.06 3.30 -6.09
N ALA A 253 20.35 4.50 -5.57
CA ALA A 253 19.78 4.88 -4.30
C ALA A 253 19.37 6.34 -4.26
N GLU A 254 18.29 6.56 -3.52
CA GLU A 254 17.75 7.87 -3.20
C GLU A 254 17.68 8.00 -1.68
N ILE A 255 18.32 9.03 -1.13
CA ILE A 255 18.26 9.32 0.30
C ILE A 255 17.92 10.78 0.49
N THR A 256 16.75 11.07 1.03
CA THR A 256 16.24 12.43 1.16
C THR A 256 15.76 12.68 2.57
N GLY A 257 16.27 13.73 3.23
CA GLY A 257 15.75 14.17 4.53
C GLY A 257 15.95 13.18 5.69
N CYS A 258 17.04 12.41 5.65
CA CYS A 258 17.41 11.45 6.70
C CYS A 258 18.51 12.03 7.61
N PRO A 259 18.27 12.29 8.92
CA PRO A 259 19.22 12.96 9.80
C PRO A 259 20.53 12.20 10.05
N ASP A 260 20.51 10.87 10.02
CA ASP A 260 21.67 10.01 10.26
C ASP A 260 22.66 9.98 9.09
N VAL A 261 22.28 10.55 7.94
CA VAL A 261 23.14 10.68 6.76
C VAL A 261 23.88 12.02 6.84
N ASP A 262 25.04 11.99 7.49
CA ASP A 262 25.89 13.17 7.66
C ASP A 262 26.56 13.62 6.34
N GLU A 263 27.22 14.78 6.36
CA GLU A 263 27.88 15.35 5.18
C GLU A 263 29.04 14.48 4.66
N ARG A 264 29.66 13.65 5.51
CA ARG A 264 30.75 12.76 5.12
C ARG A 264 30.18 11.58 4.34
N VAL A 265 29.11 10.96 4.83
CA VAL A 265 28.40 9.86 4.17
C VAL A 265 27.79 10.37 2.86
N SER A 266 27.06 11.49 2.88
CA SER A 266 26.44 12.10 1.69
C SER A 266 27.44 12.25 0.55
N ARG A 267 28.61 12.83 0.82
CA ARG A 267 29.67 13.00 -0.20
C ARG A 267 30.23 11.68 -0.73
N ARG A 268 30.31 10.63 0.10
CA ARG A 268 30.76 9.31 -0.38
C ARG A 268 29.72 8.68 -1.30
N LEU A 269 28.44 8.79 -0.95
CA LEU A 269 27.33 8.25 -1.75
C LEU A 269 27.14 9.03 -3.07
N GLU A 270 27.19 10.36 -3.05
CA GLU A 270 27.11 11.21 -4.26
C GLU A 270 28.23 10.89 -5.27
N ARG A 271 29.45 10.59 -4.80
CA ARG A 271 30.57 10.18 -5.68
C ARG A 271 30.31 8.87 -6.41
N ARG A 272 29.37 8.05 -5.93
CA ARG A 272 28.91 6.83 -6.60
C ARG A 272 27.78 7.08 -7.60
N GLY A 273 27.34 8.33 -7.75
CA GLY A 273 26.22 8.71 -8.62
C GLY A 273 24.84 8.59 -7.94
N TRP A 274 24.80 8.42 -6.61
CA TRP A 274 23.54 8.33 -5.88
C TRP A 274 22.92 9.71 -5.67
N HIS A 275 21.59 9.77 -5.64
CA HIS A 275 20.86 10.99 -5.31
C HIS A 275 20.74 11.10 -3.79
N VAL A 276 21.50 12.02 -3.19
CA VAL A 276 21.42 12.29 -1.76
C VAL A 276 21.06 13.74 -1.55
N GLN A 277 19.94 13.98 -0.89
CA GLN A 277 19.55 15.30 -0.41
C GLN A 277 19.74 15.34 1.11
N PRO A 278 20.83 15.97 1.60
CA PRO A 278 21.15 15.95 3.01
C PRO A 278 20.05 16.62 3.83
N PHE A 279 19.81 16.08 5.02
CA PHE A 279 18.89 16.70 5.98
C PHE A 279 19.46 18.04 6.44
N ARG A 280 18.89 19.13 5.92
CA ARG A 280 19.15 20.46 6.46
C ARG A 280 18.15 20.69 7.58
N ARG A 281 18.61 20.60 8.84
CA ARG A 281 17.91 21.26 9.95
C ARG A 281 17.71 22.70 9.53
N ARG A 282 16.51 23.08 9.09
CA ARG A 282 16.18 24.49 9.04
C ARG A 282 16.31 24.94 10.49
N ARG A 283 17.19 25.91 10.74
CA ARG A 283 17.19 26.64 12.01
C ARG A 283 15.75 27.09 12.22
N SER A 284 15.10 26.47 13.20
CA SER A 284 13.84 26.88 13.81
C SER A 284 12.96 27.69 12.87
N ALA A 285 12.12 27.04 12.06
CA ALA A 285 10.92 27.73 11.62
C ALA A 285 10.14 28.05 12.90
N ASN A 286 10.14 29.33 13.28
CA ASN A 286 9.45 29.83 14.45
C ASN A 286 8.02 29.30 14.46
N VAL A 287 7.60 28.79 15.62
CA VAL A 287 6.22 28.41 15.93
C VAL A 287 5.29 29.57 15.54
N LEU A 288 4.33 29.32 14.65
CA LEU A 288 3.27 30.27 14.36
C LEU A 288 2.02 29.90 15.17
N THR A 289 1.71 30.78 16.11
CA THR A 289 0.46 30.86 16.84
C THR A 289 -0.71 30.99 15.85
N VAL A 290 -1.82 30.29 16.12
CA VAL A 290 -3.09 30.50 15.41
C VAL A 290 -3.66 31.85 15.87
N GLU A 291 -3.62 32.87 15.01
CA GLU A 291 -4.46 34.06 15.19
C GLU A 291 -5.70 33.92 14.31
N SER A 292 -6.88 34.04 14.93
CA SER A 292 -8.14 33.99 14.20
C SER A 292 -8.33 35.32 13.44
N GLY A 293 -8.28 35.27 12.11
CA GLY A 293 -8.82 36.35 11.29
C GLY A 293 -10.34 36.39 11.43
N GLY A 294 -10.91 37.57 11.68
CA GLY A 294 -12.34 37.77 11.96
C GLY A 294 -13.30 37.45 10.81
N ASP A 295 -12.83 36.82 9.75
CA ASP A 295 -13.53 36.42 8.54
C ASP A 295 -13.62 34.89 8.34
N GLY A 296 -13.12 34.09 9.30
CA GLY A 296 -13.30 32.64 9.30
C GLY A 296 -12.32 31.86 8.41
N THR A 297 -11.28 32.52 7.91
CA THR A 297 -10.17 31.88 7.19
C THR A 297 -9.00 31.57 8.14
N PHE A 298 -8.51 30.33 8.10
CA PHE A 298 -7.30 29.90 8.82
C PHE A 298 -6.19 29.61 7.81
N GLU A 299 -5.02 30.21 8.02
CA GLU A 299 -3.81 29.84 7.29
C GLU A 299 -2.99 28.84 8.11
N VAL A 300 -2.78 27.64 7.58
CA VAL A 300 -2.02 26.56 8.23
C VAL A 300 -0.65 26.46 7.57
N VAL A 301 0.40 26.80 8.32
CA VAL A 301 1.79 26.61 7.90
C VAL A 301 2.42 25.49 8.74
N PHE A 302 2.92 24.44 8.07
CA PHE A 302 3.40 23.21 8.69
C PHE A 302 4.73 23.40 9.43
N ALA A 303 4.83 22.84 10.63
CA ALA A 303 6.08 22.70 11.38
C ALA A 303 6.87 21.46 10.92
N ASP A 304 8.19 21.53 11.11
CA ASP A 304 9.16 20.47 10.85
C ASP A 304 8.72 19.10 11.42
N TRP A 305 8.94 18.04 10.64
CA TRP A 305 8.65 16.64 11.01
C TRP A 305 9.34 16.18 12.31
N ALA A 306 10.42 16.87 12.71
CA ALA A 306 11.15 16.62 13.96
C ALA A 306 10.33 16.90 15.24
N VAL A 307 9.17 17.56 15.15
CA VAL A 307 8.28 17.79 16.30
C VAL A 307 7.30 16.62 16.52
N LEU A 308 7.12 15.75 15.52
CA LEU A 308 6.25 14.57 15.63
C LEU A 308 6.93 13.34 16.24
N SER A 309 8.26 13.38 16.44
CA SER A 309 9.02 12.27 17.04
C SER A 309 9.09 12.31 18.58
N ASP A 310 8.57 13.37 19.22
CA ASP A 310 8.59 13.55 20.69
C ASP A 310 7.19 13.42 21.34
N ARG A 311 6.25 12.71 20.70
CA ARG A 311 4.98 12.31 21.31
C ARG A 311 4.67 10.84 21.11
#